data_AF-A0A3P6BQX3-F1
#
_entry.id   AF-A0A3P6BQX3-F1
#
_cell.length_a   1.000
_cell.length_b   1.000
_cell.length_c   1.000
_cell.angle_alpha   90.00
_cell.angle_beta   90.00
_cell.angle_gamma   90.00
#
_symmetry.space_group_name_H-M   'P 1'
#
loop_
_entity.id
_entity.type
_entity.pdbx_description
1 polymer ?
#
loop_
_entity_poly.entity_id
_entity_poly.type
_entity_poly.pdbx_seq_one_letter_code
_entity_poly.pdbx_strand_id
1 'polypeptide(L)'
;MSSPAILPVTNQQATQSNTPAFRTFLSRLSSSLRDSLSQRRPWLELIDRTSFARPDSLTDSISRIRKNLAYFKVNYAAIVSLVLAFSLLSHPFSLLVLLSLLGAWMFLYLFRSSDQPLVIFGRGFSDRETLLGLVVATVVVVFMTSVGSLLTSALTVGVAVVCLHGAFRVPDDLFLDEQEPANAGLLSFIGNSAAATSAAAASVVAGRV
;
A
#
# COMPACT_ATOMS: atom_id res chain seq x y z
N MET A 1 50.76 -49.97 26.56
CA MET A 1 49.85 -48.88 26.98
C MET A 1 49.33 -48.22 25.73
N SER A 2 48.14 -48.61 25.27
CA SER A 2 47.51 -48.14 24.03
C SER A 2 46.71 -46.87 24.33
N SER A 3 47.03 -45.76 23.68
CA SER A 3 46.28 -44.51 23.80
C SER A 3 44.87 -44.66 23.20
N PRO A 4 43.81 -44.08 23.82
CA PRO A 4 42.47 -44.16 23.29
C PRO A 4 42.29 -43.22 22.08
N ALA A 5 41.54 -43.70 21.09
CA ALA A 5 41.15 -42.93 19.91
C ALA A 5 40.13 -41.84 20.28
N ILE A 6 40.43 -40.59 19.90
CA ILE A 6 39.51 -39.45 20.05
C ILE A 6 38.60 -39.46 18.82
N LEU A 7 37.31 -39.73 19.03
CA LEU A 7 36.29 -39.60 17.99
C LEU A 7 36.05 -38.10 17.67
N PRO A 8 35.89 -37.72 16.40
CA PRO A 8 35.48 -36.36 16.06
C PRO A 8 34.01 -36.20 16.44
N VAL A 9 33.74 -35.33 17.42
CA VAL A 9 32.38 -34.85 17.70
C VAL A 9 31.94 -34.07 16.45
N THR A 10 31.04 -34.67 15.68
CA THR A 10 30.32 -33.97 14.62
C THR A 10 29.47 -32.90 15.29
N ASN A 11 29.95 -31.66 15.27
CA ASN A 11 29.16 -30.51 15.67
C ASN A 11 28.05 -30.37 14.63
N GLN A 12 26.84 -30.80 14.97
CA GLN A 12 25.64 -30.50 14.18
C GLN A 12 25.36 -29.00 14.32
N GLN A 13 26.11 -28.19 13.57
CA GLN A 13 25.73 -26.81 13.30
C GLN A 13 24.47 -26.89 12.45
N ALA A 14 23.31 -26.82 13.10
CA ALA A 14 22.04 -26.59 12.43
C ALA A 14 22.24 -25.43 11.44
N THR A 15 21.96 -25.67 10.17
CA THR A 15 21.95 -24.69 9.09
C THR A 15 20.91 -23.61 9.40
N GLN A 16 21.28 -22.66 10.28
CA GLN A 16 20.59 -21.40 10.40
C GLN A 16 20.95 -20.60 9.15
N SER A 17 20.00 -20.45 8.23
CA SER A 17 20.05 -19.52 7.10
C SER A 17 20.08 -18.08 7.64
N ASN A 18 21.25 -17.67 8.15
CA ASN A 18 21.50 -16.41 8.81
C ASN A 18 22.11 -15.40 7.83
N THR A 19 21.33 -14.91 6.88
CA THR A 19 21.70 -13.67 6.18
C THR A 19 21.26 -12.47 7.03
N PRO A 20 22.18 -11.68 7.62
CA PRO A 20 21.82 -10.53 8.46
C PRO A 20 20.97 -9.51 7.71
N ALA A 21 21.22 -9.33 6.40
CA ALA A 21 20.43 -8.45 5.53
C ALA A 21 18.96 -8.90 5.41
N PHE A 22 18.69 -10.21 5.33
CA PHE A 22 17.33 -10.73 5.26
C PHE A 22 16.56 -10.49 6.56
N ARG A 23 17.21 -10.69 7.72
CA ARG A 23 16.60 -10.38 9.03
C ARG A 23 16.29 -8.90 9.18
N THR A 24 17.18 -8.01 8.74
CA THR A 24 16.94 -6.56 8.74
C THR A 24 15.81 -6.16 7.79
N PHE A 25 15.72 -6.78 6.61
CA PHE A 25 14.61 -6.56 5.69
C PHE A 25 13.29 -6.99 6.33
N LEU A 26 13.22 -8.19 6.91
CA LEU A 26 12.02 -8.69 7.58
C LEU A 26 11.62 -7.83 8.78
N SER A 27 12.57 -7.33 9.56
CA SER A 27 12.25 -6.45 10.69
C SER A 27 11.73 -5.09 10.23
N ARG A 28 12.26 -4.53 9.14
CA ARG A 28 11.74 -3.31 8.52
C ARG A 28 10.36 -3.51 7.90
N LEU A 29 10.15 -4.66 7.26
CA LEU A 29 8.85 -5.01 6.70
C LEU A 29 7.82 -5.17 7.83
N SER A 30 8.16 -5.92 8.88
CA SER A 30 7.24 -6.14 10.00
C SER A 30 6.93 -4.85 10.76
N SER A 31 7.92 -3.97 10.97
CA SER A 31 7.68 -2.66 11.56
C SER A 31 6.78 -1.81 10.67
N SER A 32 7.04 -1.76 9.36
CA SER A 32 6.22 -0.99 8.41
C SER A 32 4.77 -1.49 8.35
N LEU A 33 4.57 -2.81 8.35
CA LEU A 33 3.23 -3.40 8.38
C LEU A 33 2.53 -3.09 9.71
N ARG A 34 3.24 -3.17 10.83
CA ARG A 34 2.68 -2.86 12.14
C ARG A 34 2.30 -1.39 12.28
N ASP A 35 3.13 -0.49 11.78
CA ASP A 35 2.87 0.95 11.74
C ASP A 35 1.72 1.28 10.80
N SER A 36 1.65 0.62 9.63
CA SER A 36 0.51 0.79 8.73
C SER A 36 -0.79 0.28 9.37
N LEU A 37 -0.75 -0.85 10.08
CA LEU A 37 -1.92 -1.41 10.75
C LEU A 37 -2.32 -0.64 12.02
N SER A 38 -1.39 0.05 12.67
CA SER A 38 -1.68 0.91 13.83
C SER A 38 -2.43 2.18 13.42
N GLN A 39 -2.23 2.66 12.19
CA GLN A 39 -3.00 3.77 11.61
C GLN A 39 -4.43 3.39 11.18
N ARG A 40 -4.86 2.15 11.43
CA ARG A 40 -6.21 1.68 11.08
C ARG A 40 -7.28 2.36 11.95
N ARG A 41 -8.35 2.82 11.32
CA ARG A 41 -9.54 3.34 12.02
C ARG A 41 -10.38 2.20 12.62
N PRO A 42 -11.14 2.47 13.68
CA PRO A 42 -12.09 1.50 14.23
C PRO A 42 -13.01 0.91 13.15
N TRP A 43 -13.14 -0.42 13.10
CA TRP A 43 -14.03 -1.07 12.12
C TRP A 43 -15.50 -0.75 12.34
N LEU A 44 -15.90 -0.55 13.60
CA LEU A 44 -17.27 -0.17 13.94
C LEU A 44 -17.62 1.19 13.36
N GLU A 45 -16.66 2.11 13.34
CA GLU A 45 -16.84 3.41 12.71
C GLU A 45 -17.08 3.22 11.21
N LEU A 46 -16.28 2.41 10.52
CA LEU A 46 -16.46 2.12 9.10
C LEU A 46 -17.84 1.54 8.78
N ILE A 47 -18.39 0.67 9.63
CA ILE A 47 -19.68 -0.01 9.40
C ILE A 47 -20.87 0.77 9.98
N ASP A 48 -20.63 1.95 10.57
CA ASP A 48 -21.69 2.75 11.19
C ASP A 48 -22.79 3.12 10.18
N ARG A 49 -23.95 2.44 10.32
CA ARG A 49 -25.10 2.57 9.43
C ARG A 49 -25.75 3.95 9.51
N THR A 50 -25.56 4.66 10.61
CA THR A 50 -26.18 5.98 10.83
C THR A 50 -25.52 7.06 9.97
N SER A 51 -24.27 6.86 9.58
CA SER A 51 -23.50 7.77 8.72
C SER A 51 -23.76 7.57 7.22
N PHE A 52 -24.68 6.69 6.81
CA PHE A 52 -24.98 6.45 5.40
C PHE A 52 -26.17 7.30 4.93
N ALA A 53 -25.95 8.06 3.86
CA ALA A 53 -26.99 8.82 3.17
C ALA A 53 -26.81 8.72 1.65
N ARG A 54 -27.93 8.81 0.92
CA ARG A 54 -27.89 8.87 -0.55
C ARG A 54 -27.18 10.18 -0.97
N PRO A 55 -26.21 10.14 -1.91
CA PRO A 55 -25.60 11.35 -2.43
C PRO A 55 -26.58 12.10 -3.36
N ASP A 56 -26.55 13.42 -3.30
CA ASP A 56 -27.49 14.28 -4.04
C ASP A 56 -27.05 14.51 -5.49
N SER A 57 -25.74 14.38 -5.75
CA SER A 57 -25.16 14.56 -7.09
C SER A 57 -23.88 13.72 -7.29
N LEU A 58 -23.42 13.64 -8.54
CA LEU A 58 -22.13 13.01 -8.87
C LEU A 58 -20.96 13.76 -8.24
N THR A 59 -21.01 15.09 -8.21
CA THR A 59 -19.97 15.94 -7.59
C THR A 59 -19.87 15.67 -6.09
N ASP A 60 -21.02 15.58 -5.41
CA ASP A 60 -21.11 15.21 -3.99
C ASP A 60 -20.53 13.80 -3.76
N SER A 61 -20.95 12.81 -4.58
CA SER A 61 -20.42 11.44 -4.52
C SER A 61 -18.89 11.39 -4.61
N ILE A 62 -18.29 12.11 -5.57
CA ILE A 62 -16.82 12.15 -5.76
C ILE A 62 -16.14 12.83 -4.56
N SER A 63 -16.73 13.91 -4.03
CA SER A 63 -16.23 14.60 -2.84
C SER A 63 -16.20 13.67 -1.62
N ARG A 64 -17.31 12.96 -1.37
CA ARG A 64 -17.45 11.95 -0.31
C ARG A 64 -16.44 10.83 -0.48
N ILE A 65 -16.30 10.28 -1.70
CA ILE A 65 -15.29 9.24 -2.00
C ILE A 65 -13.89 9.73 -1.63
N ARG A 66 -13.49 10.93 -2.06
CA ARG A 66 -12.15 11.47 -1.80
C ARG A 66 -11.88 11.65 -0.30
N LYS A 67 -12.83 12.22 0.45
CA LYS A 67 -12.71 12.41 1.91
C LYS A 67 -12.63 11.06 2.63
N ASN A 68 -13.54 10.14 2.32
CA ASN A 68 -13.56 8.80 2.92
C ASN A 68 -12.32 7.96 2.55
N LEU A 69 -11.80 8.07 1.33
CA LEU A 69 -10.55 7.41 0.91
C LEU A 69 -9.36 7.83 1.77
N ALA A 70 -9.21 9.13 2.01
CA ALA A 70 -8.14 9.64 2.85
C ALA A 70 -8.29 9.20 4.32
N TYR A 71 -9.54 9.21 4.82
CA TYR A 71 -9.85 8.89 6.20
C TYR A 71 -9.69 7.40 6.54
N PHE A 72 -10.24 6.50 5.70
CA PHE A 72 -10.25 5.04 5.90
C PHE A 72 -9.19 4.29 5.07
N LYS A 73 -8.15 4.95 4.56
CA LYS A 73 -7.14 4.38 3.65
C LYS A 73 -6.62 2.99 4.07
N VAL A 74 -6.31 2.79 5.35
CA VAL A 74 -5.78 1.53 5.87
C VAL A 74 -6.86 0.44 5.88
N ASN A 75 -8.09 0.79 6.29
CA ASN A 75 -9.21 -0.14 6.29
C ASN A 75 -9.59 -0.57 4.86
N TYR A 76 -9.61 0.38 3.91
CA TYR A 76 -9.86 0.07 2.50
C TYR A 76 -8.76 -0.77 1.88
N ALA A 77 -7.50 -0.46 2.16
CA ALA A 77 -6.38 -1.30 1.74
C ALA A 77 -6.52 -2.73 2.29
N ALA A 78 -6.96 -2.88 3.55
CA ALA A 78 -7.21 -4.19 4.14
C ALA A 78 -8.38 -4.93 3.46
N ILE A 79 -9.48 -4.26 3.13
CA ILE A 79 -10.62 -4.86 2.40
C ILE A 79 -10.17 -5.32 0.99
N VAL A 80 -9.49 -4.46 0.23
CA VAL A 80 -9.01 -4.81 -1.12
C VAL A 80 -8.01 -5.96 -1.05
N SER A 81 -7.09 -5.94 -0.08
CA SER A 81 -6.14 -7.03 0.14
C SER A 81 -6.84 -8.34 0.49
N LEU A 82 -7.91 -8.29 1.28
CA LEU A 82 -8.71 -9.46 1.63
C LEU A 82 -9.43 -10.05 0.42
N VAL A 83 -10.09 -9.22 -0.40
CA VAL A 83 -10.73 -9.65 -1.66
C VAL A 83 -9.71 -10.29 -2.59
N LEU A 84 -8.54 -9.66 -2.73
CA LEU A 84 -7.44 -10.20 -3.54
C LEU A 84 -6.92 -11.53 -2.99
N ALA A 85 -6.71 -11.63 -1.68
CA ALA A 85 -6.26 -12.86 -1.04
C ALA A 85 -7.26 -13.99 -1.26
N PHE A 86 -8.56 -13.76 -1.05
CA PHE A 86 -9.59 -14.76 -1.32
C PHE A 86 -9.61 -15.18 -2.80
N SER A 87 -9.52 -14.23 -3.73
CA SER A 87 -9.49 -14.53 -5.17
C SER A 87 -8.33 -15.44 -5.55
N LEU A 88 -7.13 -15.18 -5.02
CA LEU A 88 -5.95 -16.01 -5.25
C LEU A 88 -6.06 -17.38 -4.55
N LEU A 89 -6.58 -17.42 -3.32
CA LEU A 89 -6.74 -18.66 -2.56
C LEU A 89 -7.76 -19.61 -3.21
N SER A 90 -8.78 -19.06 -3.89
CA SER A 90 -9.73 -19.83 -4.70
C SER A 90 -9.10 -20.46 -5.95
N HIS A 91 -7.88 -20.07 -6.34
CA HIS A 91 -7.18 -20.56 -7.52
C HIS A 91 -5.81 -21.15 -7.15
N PRO A 92 -5.77 -22.34 -6.50
CA PRO A 92 -4.56 -22.90 -5.91
C PRO A 92 -3.44 -23.17 -6.94
N PHE A 93 -3.78 -23.55 -8.17
CA PHE A 93 -2.79 -23.72 -9.24
C PHE A 93 -2.11 -22.40 -9.61
N SER A 94 -2.91 -21.34 -9.80
CA SER A 94 -2.42 -19.99 -10.08
C SER A 94 -1.52 -19.48 -8.95
N LEU A 95 -1.91 -19.74 -7.70
CA LEU A 95 -1.15 -19.40 -6.51
C LEU A 95 0.19 -20.16 -6.45
N LEU A 96 0.18 -21.47 -6.73
CA LEU A 96 1.40 -22.30 -6.74
C LEU A 96 2.40 -21.78 -7.77
N VAL A 97 1.95 -21.51 -9.01
CA VAL A 97 2.83 -20.98 -10.07
C VAL A 97 3.40 -19.61 -9.67
N LEU A 98 2.57 -18.73 -9.10
CA LEU A 98 3.02 -17.41 -8.64
C LEU A 98 4.04 -17.52 -7.50
N LEU A 99 3.81 -18.42 -6.53
CA LEU A 99 4.76 -18.67 -5.43
C LEU A 99 6.06 -19.30 -5.93
N SER A 100 6.01 -20.19 -6.92
CA SER A 100 7.21 -20.77 -7.54
C SER A 100 8.02 -19.70 -8.26
N LEU A 101 7.35 -18.83 -9.03
CA LEU A 101 8.00 -17.70 -9.71
C LEU A 101 8.62 -16.73 -8.70
N LEU A 102 7.89 -16.35 -7.64
CA LEU A 102 8.41 -15.51 -6.57
C LEU A 102 9.59 -16.18 -5.86
N GLY A 103 9.49 -17.48 -5.59
CA GLY A 103 10.56 -18.28 -5.03
C GLY A 103 11.81 -18.27 -5.90
N ALA A 104 11.67 -18.34 -7.23
CA ALA A 104 12.78 -18.21 -8.16
C ALA A 104 13.43 -16.82 -8.10
N TRP A 105 12.65 -15.74 -8.07
CA TRP A 105 13.16 -14.37 -7.86
C TRP A 105 13.94 -14.25 -6.54
N MET A 106 13.36 -14.71 -5.44
CA MET A 106 13.99 -14.66 -4.11
C MET A 106 15.26 -15.50 -4.05
N PHE A 107 15.21 -16.71 -4.60
CA PHE A 107 16.38 -17.59 -4.63
C PHE A 107 17.53 -16.96 -5.43
N LEU A 108 17.25 -16.45 -6.63
CA LEU A 108 18.29 -15.94 -7.53
C LEU A 108 18.86 -14.58 -7.12
N TYR A 109 18.10 -13.74 -6.39
CA TYR A 109 18.52 -12.37 -6.08
C TYR A 109 18.64 -12.05 -4.59
N LEU A 110 18.01 -12.80 -3.69
CA LEU A 110 18.13 -12.59 -2.24
C LEU A 110 18.97 -13.66 -1.55
N PHE A 111 18.89 -14.92 -2.00
CA PHE A 111 19.63 -16.02 -1.38
C PHE A 111 20.92 -16.38 -2.11
N ARG A 112 21.02 -16.10 -3.41
CA ARG A 112 22.25 -16.26 -4.18
C ARG A 112 23.17 -15.06 -3.99
N SER A 113 24.44 -15.31 -3.64
CA SER A 113 25.47 -14.27 -3.66
C SER A 113 25.67 -13.75 -5.08
N SER A 114 25.75 -12.44 -5.26
CA SER A 114 25.92 -11.78 -6.57
C SER A 114 27.18 -12.23 -7.32
N ASP A 115 28.18 -12.76 -6.60
CA ASP A 115 29.47 -13.15 -7.17
C ASP A 115 29.47 -14.57 -7.78
N GLN A 116 28.39 -15.34 -7.65
CA GLN A 116 28.29 -16.69 -8.20
C GLN A 116 27.39 -16.74 -9.44
N PRO A 117 27.94 -17.07 -10.63
CA PRO A 117 27.15 -17.23 -11.84
C PRO A 117 26.20 -18.42 -11.72
N LEU A 118 25.01 -18.31 -12.34
CA LEU A 118 24.05 -19.41 -12.34
C LEU A 118 24.58 -20.53 -13.23
N VAL A 119 24.92 -21.69 -12.68
CA VAL A 119 25.36 -22.84 -13.49
C VAL A 119 24.21 -23.83 -13.61
N ILE A 120 23.72 -24.04 -14.84
CA ILE A 120 22.71 -25.05 -15.14
C ILE A 120 23.32 -26.02 -16.16
N PHE A 121 23.25 -27.32 -15.88
CA PHE A 121 23.82 -28.38 -16.73
C PHE A 121 25.30 -28.17 -17.10
N GLY A 122 26.10 -27.59 -16.19
CA GLY A 122 27.51 -27.29 -16.41
C GLY A 122 27.79 -26.04 -17.24
N ARG A 123 26.77 -25.30 -17.67
CA ARG A 123 26.92 -24.00 -18.35
C ARG A 123 26.62 -22.85 -17.39
N GLY A 124 27.58 -21.94 -17.23
CA GLY A 124 27.38 -20.69 -16.50
C GLY A 124 26.57 -19.69 -17.33
N PHE A 125 25.55 -19.10 -16.71
CA PHE A 125 24.76 -18.00 -17.25
C PHE A 125 25.19 -16.70 -16.57
N SER A 126 25.32 -15.66 -17.39
CA SER A 126 25.52 -14.30 -16.90
C SER A 126 24.28 -13.77 -16.18
N ASP A 127 24.46 -12.71 -15.40
CA ASP A 127 23.34 -12.07 -14.69
C ASP A 127 22.29 -11.49 -15.64
N ARG A 128 22.71 -11.02 -16.83
CA ARG A 128 21.79 -10.52 -17.85
C ARG A 128 20.95 -11.64 -18.45
N GLU A 129 21.55 -12.79 -18.73
CA GLU A 129 20.81 -13.96 -19.23
C GLU A 129 19.86 -14.52 -18.18
N THR A 130 20.30 -14.56 -16.91
CA THR A 130 19.45 -14.97 -15.78
C THR A 130 18.26 -14.02 -15.63
N LEU A 131 18.51 -12.71 -15.65
CA LEU A 131 17.47 -11.68 -15.56
C LEU A 131 16.49 -11.80 -16.74
N LEU A 132 17.01 -11.90 -17.96
CA LEU A 132 16.21 -12.02 -19.17
C LEU A 132 15.33 -13.29 -19.11
N GLY A 133 15.90 -14.43 -18.73
CA GLY A 133 15.17 -15.67 -18.56
C GLY A 133 14.06 -15.56 -17.51
N LEU A 134 14.34 -14.89 -16.39
CA LEU A 134 13.36 -14.71 -15.32
C LEU A 134 12.24 -13.73 -15.69
N VAL A 135 12.55 -12.68 -16.46
CA VAL A 135 11.56 -11.77 -17.04
C VAL A 135 10.69 -12.50 -18.05
N VAL A 136 11.29 -13.27 -18.97
CA VAL A 136 10.54 -14.09 -19.95
C VAL A 136 9.66 -15.10 -19.22
N ALA A 137 10.17 -15.80 -18.20
CA ALA A 137 9.38 -16.71 -17.39
C ALA A 137 8.22 -15.99 -16.69
N THR A 138 8.44 -14.77 -16.18
CA THR A 138 7.38 -13.94 -15.59
C THR A 138 6.30 -13.61 -16.62
N VAL A 139 6.67 -13.20 -17.83
CA VAL A 139 5.74 -12.94 -18.93
C VAL A 139 4.94 -14.20 -19.26
N VAL A 140 5.62 -15.32 -19.50
CA VAL A 140 4.96 -16.61 -19.81
C VAL A 140 3.99 -17.00 -18.70
N VAL A 141 4.39 -16.94 -17.44
CA VAL A 141 3.51 -17.23 -16.29
C VAL A 141 2.29 -16.33 -16.31
N VAL A 142 2.46 -15.01 -16.48
CA VAL A 142 1.34 -14.05 -16.47
C VAL A 142 0.35 -14.30 -17.61
N PHE A 143 0.82 -14.68 -18.81
CA PHE A 143 -0.05 -14.97 -19.95
C PHE A 143 -0.65 -16.38 -19.93
N MET A 144 0.07 -17.36 -19.40
CA MET A 144 -0.38 -18.76 -19.33
C MET A 144 -1.32 -19.00 -18.15
N THR A 145 -1.21 -18.19 -17.09
CA THR A 145 -2.10 -18.27 -15.93
C THR A 145 -3.22 -17.24 -16.03
N SER A 146 -4.36 -17.54 -15.40
CA SER A 146 -5.44 -16.56 -15.21
C SER A 146 -5.11 -15.48 -14.18
N VAL A 147 -3.85 -15.36 -13.71
CA VAL A 147 -3.44 -14.38 -12.68
C VAL A 147 -3.86 -12.98 -13.09
N GLY A 148 -3.60 -12.56 -14.33
CA GLY A 148 -3.95 -11.21 -14.80
C GLY A 148 -5.46 -10.91 -14.65
N SER A 149 -6.31 -11.85 -15.06
CA SER A 149 -7.76 -11.73 -14.90
C SER A 149 -8.20 -11.77 -13.44
N LEU A 150 -7.54 -12.56 -12.59
CA LEU A 150 -7.84 -12.65 -11.16
C LEU A 150 -7.50 -11.34 -10.44
N LEU A 151 -6.31 -10.79 -10.71
CA LEU A 151 -5.89 -9.50 -10.17
C LEU A 151 -6.84 -8.39 -10.63
N THR A 152 -7.19 -8.35 -11.91
CA THR A 152 -8.06 -7.31 -12.49
C THR A 152 -9.47 -7.39 -11.91
N SER A 153 -10.04 -8.58 -11.83
CA SER A 153 -11.40 -8.79 -11.28
C SER A 153 -11.46 -8.50 -9.78
N ALA A 154 -10.50 -8.99 -8.99
CA ALA A 154 -10.42 -8.72 -7.56
C ALA A 154 -10.24 -7.23 -7.27
N LEU A 155 -9.38 -6.55 -8.03
CA LEU A 155 -9.17 -5.10 -7.90
C LEU A 155 -10.43 -4.33 -8.30
N THR A 156 -11.09 -4.72 -9.39
CA THR A 156 -12.34 -4.08 -9.82
C THR A 156 -13.43 -4.20 -8.74
N VAL A 157 -13.60 -5.40 -8.17
CA VAL A 157 -14.54 -5.62 -7.06
C VAL A 157 -14.15 -4.81 -5.83
N GLY A 158 -12.87 -4.82 -5.45
CA GLY A 158 -12.37 -4.06 -4.31
C GLY A 158 -12.59 -2.55 -4.46
N VAL A 159 -12.26 -1.99 -5.62
CA VAL A 159 -12.50 -0.58 -5.95
C VAL A 159 -14.00 -0.27 -5.94
N ALA A 160 -14.84 -1.13 -6.52
CA ALA A 160 -16.28 -0.94 -6.51
C ALA A 160 -16.84 -0.90 -5.07
N VAL A 161 -16.40 -1.79 -4.19
CA VAL A 161 -16.79 -1.80 -2.76
C VAL A 161 -16.35 -0.50 -2.07
N VAL A 162 -15.11 -0.08 -2.27
CA VAL A 162 -14.56 1.15 -1.66
C VAL A 162 -15.27 2.40 -2.18
N CYS A 163 -15.53 2.49 -3.48
CA CYS A 163 -16.25 3.61 -4.08
C CYS A 163 -17.71 3.64 -3.62
N LEU A 164 -18.38 2.49 -3.57
CA LEU A 164 -19.76 2.40 -3.06
C LEU A 164 -19.83 2.84 -1.61
N HIS A 165 -18.97 2.29 -0.75
CA HIS A 165 -18.91 2.69 0.65
C HIS A 165 -18.59 4.19 0.79
N GLY A 166 -17.57 4.68 0.07
CA GLY A 166 -17.13 6.07 0.13
C GLY A 166 -18.11 7.09 -0.43
N ALA A 167 -18.97 6.70 -1.38
CA ALA A 167 -20.00 7.58 -1.94
C ALA A 167 -21.22 7.73 -1.03
N PHE A 168 -21.62 6.65 -0.35
CA PHE A 168 -22.80 6.64 0.49
C PHE A 168 -22.52 7.03 1.94
N ARG A 169 -21.27 6.94 2.40
CA ARG A 169 -20.90 7.42 3.74
C ARG A 169 -20.70 8.93 3.75
N VAL A 170 -21.41 9.62 4.64
CA VAL A 170 -21.27 11.06 4.87
C VAL A 170 -20.01 11.31 5.70
N PRO A 171 -19.03 12.11 5.20
CA PRO A 171 -17.88 12.53 5.98
C PRO A 171 -18.31 13.56 7.05
N ASP A 172 -17.81 13.42 8.28
CA ASP A 172 -18.15 14.34 9.38
C ASP A 172 -17.75 15.80 9.06
N ASP A 173 -16.69 16.00 8.29
CA ASP A 173 -16.17 17.32 7.88
C ASP A 173 -16.94 17.96 6.71
N LEU A 174 -17.90 17.25 6.08
CA LEU A 174 -18.66 17.80 4.96
C LEU A 174 -19.58 18.94 5.39
N PHE A 175 -20.12 18.87 6.61
CA PHE A 175 -21.00 19.89 7.16
C PHE A 175 -20.29 21.21 7.51
N LEU A 176 -18.97 21.18 7.75
CA LEU A 176 -18.20 22.38 8.04
C LEU A 176 -17.88 23.18 6.75
N ASP A 177 -17.64 22.48 5.64
CA ASP A 177 -17.39 23.10 4.34
C ASP A 177 -18.67 23.67 3.69
N GLU A 178 -19.86 23.17 4.04
CA GLU A 178 -21.15 23.66 3.54
C GLU A 178 -21.67 24.86 4.36
N GLN A 179 -21.25 24.98 5.63
CA GLN A 179 -21.60 26.09 6.52
C GLN A 179 -20.75 27.35 6.27
N GLU A 180 -19.55 27.21 5.70
CA GLU A 180 -18.77 28.32 5.17
C GLU A 180 -19.25 28.61 3.74
N PRO A 181 -19.92 29.75 3.49
CA PRO A 181 -20.30 30.07 2.13
C PRO A 181 -18.99 30.18 1.33
N ALA A 182 -18.90 29.44 0.22
CA ALA A 182 -17.68 29.20 -0.57
C ALA A 182 -16.96 30.48 -1.09
N ASN A 183 -17.46 31.66 -0.74
CA ASN A 183 -16.96 32.99 -1.03
C ASN A 183 -16.44 33.76 0.21
N ALA A 184 -16.56 33.24 1.44
CA ALA A 184 -16.13 33.93 2.67
C ALA A 184 -14.60 34.07 2.78
N GLY A 185 -13.83 33.07 2.34
CA GLY A 185 -12.37 33.07 2.49
C GLY A 185 -11.65 34.12 1.63
N LEU A 186 -12.15 34.39 0.41
CA LEU A 186 -11.53 35.35 -0.51
C LEU A 186 -12.08 36.77 -0.31
N LEU A 187 -13.36 36.90 0.06
CA LEU A 187 -13.97 38.21 0.34
C LEU A 187 -13.63 38.77 1.71
N SER A 188 -13.31 37.94 2.72
CA SER A 188 -12.85 38.45 4.02
C SER A 188 -11.46 39.12 3.90
N PHE A 189 -10.58 38.59 3.06
CA PHE A 189 -9.25 39.16 2.84
C PHE A 189 -9.30 40.54 2.15
N ILE A 190 -10.24 40.72 1.21
CA ILE A 190 -10.49 42.00 0.52
C ILE A 190 -11.19 43.00 1.45
N GLY A 191 -12.17 42.55 2.24
CA GLY A 191 -12.87 43.37 3.22
C GLY A 191 -11.95 43.90 4.33
N ASN A 192 -11.07 43.05 4.88
CA ASN A 192 -10.11 43.45 5.90
C ASN A 192 -9.04 44.41 5.37
N SER A 193 -8.61 44.22 4.12
CA SER A 193 -7.63 45.09 3.47
C SER A 193 -8.23 46.48 3.14
N ALA A 194 -9.49 46.53 2.71
CA ALA A 194 -10.21 47.79 2.49
C ALA A 194 -10.43 48.56 3.81
N ALA A 195 -10.79 47.86 4.90
CA ALA A 195 -10.94 48.45 6.23
C ALA A 195 -9.61 48.94 6.83
N ALA A 196 -8.50 48.23 6.61
CA ALA A 196 -7.17 48.66 7.03
C ALA A 196 -6.69 49.90 6.26
N THR A 197 -7.01 49.99 4.96
CA THR A 197 -6.63 51.13 4.11
C THR A 197 -7.44 52.38 4.43
N SER A 198 -8.74 52.25 4.76
CA SER A 198 -9.58 53.38 5.19
C SER A 198 -9.20 53.90 6.58
N ALA A 199 -8.84 53.02 7.51
CA ALA A 199 -8.33 53.41 8.82
C ALA A 199 -6.97 54.14 8.74
N ALA A 200 -6.08 53.73 7.84
CA ALA A 200 -4.81 54.40 7.59
C ALA A 200 -4.98 55.78 6.91
N ALA A 201 -5.96 55.92 6.00
CA ALA A 201 -6.26 57.21 5.38
C ALA A 201 -6.85 58.22 6.40
N ALA A 202 -7.69 57.75 7.33
CA ALA A 202 -8.27 58.59 8.38
C ALA A 202 -7.22 59.09 9.39
N SER A 203 -6.21 58.27 9.74
CA SER A 203 -5.15 58.67 10.67
C SER A 203 -4.15 59.67 10.07
N VAL A 204 -3.90 59.61 8.76
CA VAL A 204 -3.02 60.56 8.04
C VAL A 204 -3.67 61.96 7.92
N VAL A 205 -5.00 62.03 7.80
CA VAL A 205 -5.74 63.31 7.77
C VAL A 205 -5.80 63.95 9.15
N ALA A 206 -5.97 63.16 10.22
CA ALA A 206 -6.01 63.66 11.60
C ALA A 206 -4.64 64.15 12.12
N GLY A 207 -3.52 63.72 11.51
CA GLY A 207 -2.17 64.18 11.87
C GLY A 207 -1.69 65.44 11.14
N ARG A 208 -2.54 66.06 10.31
CA ARG A 208 -2.21 67.27 9.52
C ARG A 208 -3.05 68.51 9.86
N VAL A 209 -3.69 68.53 11.02
CA VAL A 209 -4.34 69.72 11.64
C VAL A 209 -3.57 70.08 12.89
#